data_AF-A0A2V7QL43-F1
#
_entry.id   AF-A0A2V7QL43-F1
#
_cell.length_a   1.000
_cell.length_b   1.000
_cell.length_c   1.000
_cell.angle_alpha   90.00
_cell.angle_beta   90.00
_cell.angle_gamma   90.00
#
_symmetry.space_group_name_H-M   'P 1'
#
loop_
_entity.id
_entity.type
_entity.pdbx_description
1 polymer ?
#
loop_
_entity_poly.entity_id
_entity_poly.type
_entity_poly.pdbx_seq_one_letter_code
_entity_poly.pdbx_strand_id
1 'polypeptide(L)'
;MPFARDDTSAQQRAMRLRRVRTSRRSVLRTRQPVRVLPQGLPNPSLQEGSSMKPTISRGASAAAAALLVLAAACTDARDPLSPKLQAWNQPPPPQTGEISGTGTIPEGGVITFSFDVTSDASGVHGRFHAMDASGDMLDASSFTAFRSSSSFCATPSHGAEFDAVGPFLDEGVMSTAHFTVKACDNGVTGLGTDTFSIDIRENGFHADGTVVGDIQKR
;
A
#
# COMPACT_ATOMS: atom_id res chain seq x y z
N MET A 1 -19.51 52.05 31.13
CA MET A 1 -18.85 51.06 32.03
C MET A 1 -19.90 50.60 33.02
N PRO A 2 -20.31 49.33 32.98
CA PRO A 2 -19.51 48.27 33.59
C PRO A 2 -19.07 47.18 32.61
N PHE A 3 -18.19 46.29 33.08
CA PHE A 3 -17.73 45.10 32.38
C PHE A 3 -18.65 43.90 32.68
N ALA A 4 -18.92 43.09 31.67
CA ALA A 4 -19.28 41.69 31.84
C ALA A 4 -18.29 40.85 31.02
N ARG A 5 -17.59 39.92 31.69
CA ARG A 5 -16.88 38.83 31.03
C ARG A 5 -17.84 37.64 31.02
N ASP A 6 -18.13 37.10 29.85
CA ASP A 6 -18.69 35.75 29.73
C ASP A 6 -17.65 34.85 29.06
N ASP A 7 -17.06 33.98 29.87
CA ASP A 7 -16.27 32.84 29.40
C ASP A 7 -17.21 31.75 28.89
N THR A 8 -17.58 31.79 27.61
CA THR A 8 -18.29 30.67 26.97
C THR A 8 -17.32 29.76 26.22
N SER A 9 -16.67 28.92 27.02
CA SER A 9 -16.21 27.55 26.72
C SER A 9 -16.42 27.05 25.28
N ALA A 10 -15.30 26.69 24.64
CA ALA A 10 -15.18 25.87 23.43
C ALA A 10 -16.41 25.00 23.08
N GLN A 11 -17.14 25.41 22.05
CA GLN A 11 -18.21 24.63 21.43
C GLN A 11 -17.75 24.01 20.10
N GLN A 12 -16.60 23.31 20.12
CA GLN A 12 -16.17 22.44 19.02
C GLN A 12 -17.13 21.24 18.92
N ARG A 13 -18.19 21.38 18.12
CA ARG A 13 -19.01 20.24 17.68
C ARG A 13 -18.56 19.83 16.28
N ALA A 14 -17.43 19.15 16.22
CA ALA A 14 -17.00 18.45 15.00
C ALA A 14 -18.13 17.58 14.43
N MET A 15 -18.12 17.40 13.10
CA MET A 15 -19.08 16.55 12.36
C MET A 15 -19.38 15.25 13.13
N ARG A 16 -20.66 14.90 13.20
CA ARG A 16 -21.15 13.85 14.11
C ARG A 16 -20.48 12.51 13.89
N LEU A 17 -19.56 12.16 14.78
CA LEU A 17 -19.05 10.79 15.01
C LEU A 17 -20.19 9.79 15.29
N ARG A 18 -20.82 9.25 14.24
CA ARG A 18 -21.50 7.95 14.31
C ARG A 18 -20.46 6.85 14.17
N ARG A 19 -19.71 6.66 15.26
CA ARG A 19 -18.76 5.56 15.45
C ARG A 19 -19.48 4.21 15.30
N VAL A 20 -19.48 3.66 14.09
CA VAL A 20 -19.98 2.31 13.83
C VAL A 20 -19.10 1.34 14.60
N ARG A 21 -19.64 0.79 15.69
CA ARG A 21 -18.99 -0.30 16.43
C ARG A 21 -19.00 -1.54 15.55
N THR A 22 -17.85 -1.83 14.92
CA THR A 22 -17.59 -3.12 14.29
C THR A 22 -17.78 -4.23 15.32
N SER A 23 -18.90 -4.94 15.20
CA SER A 23 -19.26 -6.03 16.11
C SER A 23 -18.35 -7.22 15.83
N ARG A 24 -17.28 -7.36 16.64
CA ARG A 24 -16.41 -8.53 16.64
C ARG A 24 -17.24 -9.77 17.01
N ARG A 25 -17.78 -10.48 16.01
CA ARG A 25 -18.29 -11.84 16.20
C ARG A 25 -17.15 -12.76 16.59
N SER A 26 -17.09 -13.10 17.87
CA SER A 26 -16.18 -14.10 18.42
C SER A 26 -16.39 -15.44 17.73
N VAL A 27 -15.44 -15.86 16.89
CA VAL A 27 -15.46 -17.20 16.30
C VAL A 27 -15.19 -18.23 17.39
N LEU A 28 -16.22 -19.02 17.73
CA LEU A 28 -16.07 -20.15 18.65
C LEU A 28 -15.14 -21.19 18.01
N ARG A 29 -13.91 -21.30 18.52
CA ARG A 29 -12.93 -22.26 18.06
C ARG A 29 -13.21 -23.63 18.70
N THR A 30 -13.89 -24.50 17.97
CA THR A 30 -14.15 -25.89 18.39
C THR A 30 -12.83 -26.66 18.57
N ARG A 31 -12.71 -27.37 19.69
CA ARG A 31 -11.52 -28.18 20.02
C ARG A 31 -11.51 -29.48 19.22
N GLN A 32 -10.40 -29.79 18.56
CA GLN A 32 -10.09 -31.16 18.12
C GLN A 32 -9.33 -31.93 19.21
N PRO A 33 -9.57 -33.24 19.38
CA PRO A 33 -8.82 -34.07 20.33
C PRO A 33 -7.49 -34.59 19.75
N VAL A 34 -6.49 -34.72 20.62
CA VAL A 34 -5.13 -35.21 20.33
C VAL A 34 -5.09 -36.75 20.23
N ARG A 35 -4.28 -37.31 19.31
CA ARG A 35 -3.79 -38.71 19.38
C ARG A 35 -2.31 -38.84 18.98
N VAL A 36 -1.46 -38.87 20.02
CA VAL A 36 -0.35 -39.81 20.32
C VAL A 36 0.42 -40.50 19.17
N LEU A 37 1.76 -40.37 19.25
CA LEU A 37 2.84 -41.07 18.49
C LEU A 37 3.05 -42.54 18.95
N PRO A 38 3.72 -43.42 18.16
CA PRO A 38 5.16 -43.69 18.37
C PRO A 38 5.98 -44.03 17.08
N GLN A 39 7.19 -43.46 16.93
CA GLN A 39 8.53 -44.09 17.05
C GLN A 39 9.01 -45.01 15.90
N GLY A 40 10.25 -44.78 15.43
CA GLY A 40 10.96 -45.65 14.48
C GLY A 40 12.21 -45.05 13.81
N LEU A 41 13.34 -45.03 14.51
CA LEU A 41 14.71 -44.93 13.96
C LEU A 41 15.39 -46.31 14.18
N PRO A 42 16.34 -46.78 13.33
CA PRO A 42 17.61 -46.09 13.10
C PRO A 42 18.28 -46.23 11.70
N ASN A 43 19.40 -45.52 11.54
CA ASN A 43 20.47 -45.69 10.54
C ASN A 43 21.43 -46.86 10.99
N PRO A 44 22.60 -47.20 10.38
CA PRO A 44 23.22 -46.82 9.09
C PRO A 44 23.92 -47.99 8.30
N SER A 45 24.44 -47.72 7.09
CA SER A 45 25.65 -48.34 6.49
C SER A 45 26.02 -47.57 5.19
N LEU A 46 27.21 -47.01 4.95
CA LEU A 46 28.58 -47.56 4.90
C LEU A 46 28.78 -48.58 3.76
N GLN A 47 29.36 -48.15 2.64
CA GLN A 47 30.02 -49.04 1.68
C GLN A 47 31.31 -48.42 1.13
N GLU A 48 32.34 -49.24 1.06
CA GLU A 48 33.73 -48.93 0.78
C GLU A 48 34.16 -49.63 -0.53
N GLY A 49 35.15 -49.07 -1.24
CA GLY A 49 35.75 -49.65 -2.45
C GLY A 49 36.53 -48.58 -3.23
N SER A 50 37.85 -48.44 -3.04
CA SER A 50 38.92 -49.25 -3.68
C SER A 50 38.97 -49.00 -5.20
N SER A 51 40.06 -48.74 -5.89
CA SER A 51 41.50 -48.54 -5.61
C SER A 51 42.16 -48.44 -7.00
N MET A 52 43.17 -47.58 -7.21
CA MET A 52 44.41 -47.86 -7.98
C MET A 52 45.19 -46.58 -8.34
N LYS A 53 46.46 -46.54 -7.92
CA LYS A 53 47.59 -45.80 -8.51
C LYS A 53 48.29 -46.74 -9.52
N PRO A 54 49.12 -46.32 -10.52
CA PRO A 54 50.21 -45.33 -10.45
C PRO A 54 50.03 -44.20 -11.52
N THR A 55 50.99 -43.40 -12.01
CA THR A 55 52.47 -43.45 -12.02
C THR A 55 53.10 -42.03 -11.99
N ILE A 56 54.44 -41.97 -11.94
CA ILE A 56 55.29 -40.78 -11.80
C ILE A 56 55.79 -40.28 -13.16
N SER A 57 55.90 -38.97 -13.36
CA SER A 57 57.03 -38.37 -14.10
C SER A 57 57.43 -37.01 -13.52
N ARG A 58 58.69 -36.89 -13.09
CA ARG A 58 59.34 -35.61 -12.75
C ARG A 58 60.00 -35.06 -14.01
N GLY A 59 59.78 -33.79 -14.33
CA GLY A 59 60.57 -33.02 -15.29
C GLY A 59 60.98 -31.70 -14.66
N ALA A 60 62.29 -31.45 -14.55
CA ALA A 60 62.83 -30.22 -13.97
C ALA A 60 63.66 -29.47 -15.02
N SER A 61 63.29 -28.22 -15.28
CA SER A 61 64.02 -27.15 -15.99
C SER A 61 63.06 -25.97 -16.17
N ALA A 62 63.46 -24.71 -16.29
CA ALA A 62 64.67 -23.99 -15.86
C ALA A 62 64.26 -22.49 -15.82
N ALA A 63 65.00 -21.63 -15.12
CA ALA A 63 64.56 -20.25 -14.88
C ALA A 63 64.57 -19.37 -16.15
N ALA A 64 63.59 -18.45 -16.23
CA ALA A 64 63.71 -17.20 -16.98
C ALA A 64 62.88 -16.12 -16.26
N ALA A 65 63.53 -15.04 -15.85
CA ALA A 65 62.84 -13.87 -15.28
C ALA A 65 62.38 -12.94 -16.41
N ALA A 66 61.14 -12.49 -16.35
CA ALA A 66 60.63 -11.40 -17.17
C ALA A 66 59.85 -10.42 -16.27
N LEU A 67 60.49 -9.30 -15.94
CA LEU A 67 59.83 -8.17 -15.29
C LEU A 67 58.97 -7.44 -16.32
N LEU A 68 57.65 -7.47 -16.14
CA LEU A 68 56.72 -6.55 -16.78
C LEU A 68 55.84 -5.91 -15.71
N VAL A 69 56.17 -4.66 -15.38
CA VAL A 69 55.33 -3.78 -14.57
C VAL A 69 54.35 -3.09 -15.50
N LEU A 70 53.06 -3.34 -15.32
CA LEU A 70 51.99 -2.46 -15.79
C LEU A 70 50.88 -2.45 -14.73
N ALA A 71 50.47 -1.25 -14.33
CA ALA A 71 49.63 -1.01 -13.17
C ALA A 71 48.13 -0.93 -13.52
N ALA A 72 47.31 -0.81 -12.48
CA ALA A 72 45.92 -0.40 -12.52
C ALA A 72 44.89 -1.38 -13.15
N ALA A 73 44.57 -2.44 -12.40
CA ALA A 73 43.25 -3.08 -12.44
C ALA A 73 42.75 -3.45 -11.01
N CYS A 74 43.10 -2.63 -10.00
CA CYS A 74 42.70 -2.82 -8.60
C CYS A 74 41.50 -1.94 -8.19
N THR A 75 40.51 -1.77 -9.08
CA THR A 75 39.25 -1.06 -8.79
C THR A 75 38.09 -1.61 -9.63
N ASP A 76 37.76 -2.89 -9.49
CA ASP A 76 36.44 -3.40 -9.91
C ASP A 76 35.87 -4.51 -9.00
N ALA A 77 36.37 -4.56 -7.76
CA ALA A 77 35.84 -5.37 -6.67
C ALA A 77 35.24 -4.46 -5.57
N ARG A 78 34.37 -3.52 -5.98
CA ARG A 78 33.33 -3.03 -5.06
C ARG A 78 32.15 -3.98 -5.25
N ASP A 79 31.80 -4.68 -4.17
CA ASP A 79 30.84 -5.78 -4.12
C ASP A 79 29.81 -5.80 -5.26
N PRO A 80 29.73 -6.86 -6.08
CA PRO A 80 28.48 -7.21 -6.72
C PRO A 80 27.52 -7.63 -5.61
N LEU A 81 26.87 -6.64 -4.99
CA LEU A 81 25.73 -6.83 -4.10
C LEU A 81 24.81 -7.82 -4.80
N SER A 82 24.66 -9.01 -4.21
CA SER A 82 23.85 -10.08 -4.81
C SER A 82 22.52 -9.50 -5.27
N PRO A 83 21.98 -9.82 -6.46
CA PRO A 83 20.85 -9.10 -7.05
C PRO A 83 19.64 -8.90 -6.12
N LYS A 84 19.44 -9.82 -5.16
CA LYS A 84 18.48 -9.68 -4.06
C LYS A 84 18.71 -8.44 -3.17
N LEU A 85 19.94 -8.16 -2.76
CA LEU A 85 20.30 -6.98 -1.93
C LEU A 85 20.17 -5.65 -2.68
N GLN A 86 20.35 -5.63 -4.01
CA GLN A 86 20.02 -4.45 -4.81
C GLN A 86 18.51 -4.20 -4.83
N ALA A 87 17.70 -5.25 -5.04
CA ALA A 87 16.23 -5.13 -5.02
C ALA A 87 15.67 -4.66 -3.66
N TRP A 88 16.30 -5.01 -2.53
CA TRP A 88 15.90 -4.51 -1.20
C TRP A 88 16.20 -3.02 -0.95
N ASN A 89 17.16 -2.45 -1.67
CA ASN A 89 17.58 -1.04 -1.53
C ASN A 89 17.02 -0.12 -2.63
N GLN A 90 16.31 -0.67 -3.61
CA GLN A 90 15.60 0.11 -4.60
C GLN A 90 14.21 0.49 -4.06
N PRO A 91 13.73 1.73 -4.29
CA PRO A 91 12.31 2.04 -4.13
C PRO A 91 11.47 1.04 -4.91
N PRO A 92 10.27 0.66 -4.43
CA PRO A 92 9.34 -0.12 -5.24
C PRO A 92 9.15 0.57 -6.61
N PRO A 93 9.11 -0.19 -7.72
CA PRO A 93 8.89 0.41 -9.03
C PRO A 93 7.59 1.22 -9.03
N PRO A 94 7.53 2.36 -9.75
CA PRO A 94 6.32 3.19 -9.81
C PRO A 94 5.10 2.35 -10.16
N GLN A 95 4.08 2.37 -9.30
CA GLN A 95 2.86 1.62 -9.55
C GLN A 95 2.06 2.36 -10.61
N THR A 96 1.96 1.78 -11.81
CA THR A 96 1.11 2.29 -12.88
C THR A 96 -0.33 1.84 -12.70
N GLY A 97 -1.27 2.68 -13.11
CA GLY A 97 -2.69 2.34 -13.16
C GLY A 97 -3.58 3.57 -13.24
N GLU A 98 -4.83 3.36 -13.64
CA GLU A 98 -5.85 4.39 -13.74
C GLU A 98 -7.08 3.97 -12.91
N ILE A 99 -7.68 4.92 -12.20
CA ILE A 99 -8.97 4.71 -11.54
C ILE A 99 -9.81 5.97 -11.65
N SER A 100 -11.05 5.79 -12.08
CA SER A 100 -12.03 6.87 -12.22
C SER A 100 -13.35 6.44 -11.59
N GLY A 101 -14.19 7.40 -11.25
CA GLY A 101 -15.51 7.09 -10.70
C GLY A 101 -16.36 8.31 -10.44
N THR A 102 -17.67 8.11 -10.53
CA THR A 102 -18.68 9.10 -10.18
C THR A 102 -19.82 8.40 -9.44
N GLY A 103 -20.29 9.03 -8.37
CA GLY A 103 -21.41 8.46 -7.63
C GLY A 103 -21.64 9.13 -6.29
N THR A 104 -22.51 8.51 -5.52
CA THR A 104 -22.90 8.97 -4.20
C THR A 104 -22.86 7.81 -3.21
N ILE A 105 -22.24 8.01 -2.04
CA ILE A 105 -22.47 7.14 -0.88
C ILE A 105 -23.67 7.70 -0.08
N PRO A 106 -24.80 6.98 0.02
CA PRO A 106 -26.01 7.47 0.70
C PRO A 106 -25.96 7.25 2.22
N GLU A 107 -25.07 6.38 2.69
CA GLU A 107 -24.88 6.09 4.12
C GLU A 107 -23.89 7.06 4.77
N GLY A 108 -23.96 7.24 6.10
CA GLY A 108 -23.05 8.10 6.87
C GLY A 108 -23.33 9.62 6.80
N GLY A 109 -23.90 10.08 5.69
CA GLY A 109 -24.10 11.47 5.33
C GLY A 109 -23.87 11.56 3.84
N VAL A 110 -24.85 12.02 3.06
CA VAL A 110 -24.85 11.85 1.60
C VAL A 110 -23.66 12.59 1.00
N ILE A 111 -22.67 11.85 0.51
CA ILE A 111 -21.47 12.40 -0.12
C ILE A 111 -21.47 12.00 -1.59
N THR A 112 -21.46 13.01 -2.46
CA THR A 112 -21.34 12.86 -3.92
C THR A 112 -19.91 13.16 -4.32
N PHE A 113 -19.33 12.31 -5.18
CA PHE A 113 -17.94 12.43 -5.61
C PHE A 113 -17.78 12.25 -7.12
N SER A 114 -16.67 12.78 -7.64
CA SER A 114 -16.18 12.59 -8.99
C SER A 114 -14.66 12.59 -8.96
N PHE A 115 -14.04 11.55 -9.51
CA PHE A 115 -12.59 11.48 -9.63
C PHE A 115 -12.14 10.74 -10.89
N ASP A 116 -10.89 11.02 -11.27
CA ASP A 116 -10.22 10.48 -12.45
C ASP A 116 -8.72 10.65 -12.19
N VAL A 117 -8.04 9.58 -11.80
CA VAL A 117 -6.69 9.59 -11.23
C VAL A 117 -5.83 8.55 -11.93
N THR A 118 -4.71 9.01 -12.46
CA THR A 118 -3.72 8.21 -13.19
C THR A 118 -2.37 8.27 -12.50
N SER A 119 -1.67 7.14 -12.49
CA SER A 119 -0.29 7.02 -12.05
C SER A 119 0.54 6.42 -13.18
N ASP A 120 1.56 7.15 -13.63
CA ASP A 120 2.44 6.74 -14.71
C ASP A 120 3.90 7.22 -14.48
N ALA A 121 4.72 7.21 -15.54
CA ALA A 121 6.13 7.62 -15.47
C ALA A 121 6.34 9.12 -15.15
N SER A 122 5.31 9.97 -15.28
CA SER A 122 5.32 11.38 -14.88
C SER A 122 4.98 11.61 -13.41
N GLY A 123 4.42 10.60 -12.73
CA GLY A 123 3.93 10.66 -11.36
C GLY A 123 2.42 10.40 -11.27
N VAL A 124 1.81 10.86 -10.18
CA VAL A 124 0.36 10.74 -9.94
C VAL A 124 -0.32 12.07 -10.26
N HIS A 125 -1.38 12.03 -11.05
CA HIS A 125 -2.11 13.21 -11.50
C HIS A 125 -3.58 12.88 -11.75
N GLY A 126 -4.44 13.90 -11.85
CA GLY A 126 -5.86 13.67 -12.06
C GLY A 126 -6.75 14.81 -11.59
N ARG A 127 -8.02 14.49 -11.33
CA ARG A 127 -8.99 15.33 -10.61
C ARG A 127 -9.67 14.53 -9.50
N PHE A 128 -10.03 15.22 -8.43
CA PHE A 128 -10.90 14.71 -7.37
C PHE A 128 -11.75 15.87 -6.85
N HIS A 129 -13.05 15.61 -6.74
CA HIS A 129 -14.01 16.48 -6.09
C HIS A 129 -14.98 15.62 -5.27
N ALA A 130 -15.30 16.04 -4.05
CA ALA A 130 -16.41 15.51 -3.27
C ALA A 130 -17.14 16.64 -2.55
N MET A 131 -18.45 16.46 -2.37
CA MET A 131 -19.30 17.37 -1.59
C MET A 131 -20.32 16.57 -0.77
N ASP A 132 -20.67 17.08 0.41
CA ASP A 132 -21.73 16.52 1.25
C ASP A 132 -23.10 17.21 0.98
N ALA A 133 -24.15 16.77 1.67
CA ALA A 133 -25.48 17.39 1.58
C ALA A 133 -25.61 18.75 2.31
N SER A 134 -24.65 19.13 3.13
CA SER A 134 -24.58 20.42 3.84
C SER A 134 -23.95 21.52 2.97
N GLY A 135 -23.17 21.13 1.95
CA GLY A 135 -22.42 22.01 1.07
C GLY A 135 -20.93 22.08 1.42
N ASP A 136 -20.46 21.26 2.37
CA ASP A 136 -19.03 21.09 2.65
C ASP A 136 -18.39 20.35 1.47
N MET A 137 -17.17 20.76 1.09
CA MET A 137 -16.52 20.31 -0.14
C MET A 137 -15.04 20.00 0.06
N LEU A 138 -14.53 19.07 -0.73
CA LEU A 138 -13.13 18.66 -0.74
C LEU A 138 -12.65 18.47 -2.19
N ASP A 139 -11.61 19.19 -2.56
CA ASP A 139 -10.95 19.09 -3.87
C ASP A 139 -9.50 18.61 -3.71
N ALA A 140 -8.96 17.94 -4.73
CA ALA A 140 -7.51 17.76 -4.85
C ALA A 140 -6.87 18.89 -5.66
N SER A 141 -5.85 19.54 -5.09
CA SER A 141 -4.92 20.41 -5.84
C SER A 141 -3.61 19.70 -6.21
N SER A 142 -3.28 18.60 -5.52
CA SER A 142 -2.13 17.75 -5.84
C SER A 142 -2.33 16.31 -5.38
N PHE A 143 -1.74 15.36 -6.12
CA PHE A 143 -1.69 13.95 -5.74
C PHE A 143 -0.26 13.58 -5.33
N THR A 144 -0.13 12.79 -4.28
CA THR A 144 1.15 12.54 -3.59
C THR A 144 1.56 11.08 -3.59
N ALA A 145 0.60 10.16 -3.73
CA ALA A 145 0.85 8.73 -3.88
C ALA A 145 -0.32 8.03 -4.57
N PHE A 146 -0.03 6.88 -5.17
CA PHE A 146 -1.00 5.95 -5.75
C PHE A 146 -0.60 4.52 -5.40
N ARG A 147 -1.58 3.67 -5.11
CA ARG A 147 -1.43 2.22 -4.94
C ARG A 147 -2.41 1.55 -5.88
N SER A 148 -1.93 0.71 -6.79
CA SER A 148 -2.76 -0.04 -7.74
C SER A 148 -3.40 -1.29 -7.11
N SER A 149 -3.52 -1.33 -5.79
CA SER A 149 -4.29 -2.32 -5.04
C SER A 149 -4.78 -1.68 -3.73
N SER A 150 -5.91 -2.15 -3.21
CA SER A 150 -6.46 -1.65 -1.93
C SER A 150 -6.93 -2.79 -1.03
N SER A 151 -6.50 -2.78 0.24
CA SER A 151 -6.94 -3.76 1.23
C SER A 151 -8.36 -3.52 1.78
N PHE A 152 -8.96 -2.38 1.42
CA PHE A 152 -10.37 -2.06 1.72
C PHE A 152 -11.34 -2.85 0.81
N CYS A 153 -10.90 -3.22 -0.39
CA CYS A 153 -11.73 -3.96 -1.34
C CYS A 153 -11.77 -5.46 -1.03
N ALA A 154 -12.92 -6.10 -1.29
CA ALA A 154 -13.08 -7.55 -1.11
C ALA A 154 -12.06 -8.36 -1.94
N THR A 155 -11.73 -7.88 -3.15
CA THR A 155 -10.62 -8.37 -3.97
C THR A 155 -9.59 -7.23 -4.11
N PRO A 156 -8.39 -7.32 -3.50
CA PRO A 156 -7.50 -6.15 -3.46
C PRO A 156 -7.01 -5.64 -4.82
N SER A 157 -6.94 -6.49 -5.85
CA SER A 157 -6.58 -6.12 -7.22
C SER A 157 -7.69 -5.35 -7.96
N HIS A 158 -8.91 -5.30 -7.43
CA HIS A 158 -10.03 -4.55 -8.01
C HIS A 158 -10.06 -3.08 -7.58
N GLY A 159 -9.30 -2.70 -6.56
CA GLY A 159 -9.26 -1.32 -6.08
C GLY A 159 -7.93 -0.63 -6.26
N ALA A 160 -7.94 0.66 -5.94
CA ALA A 160 -6.75 1.49 -5.81
C ALA A 160 -6.92 2.49 -4.67
N GLU A 161 -5.80 3.03 -4.19
CA GLU A 161 -5.78 4.06 -3.15
C GLU A 161 -4.92 5.24 -3.61
N PHE A 162 -5.44 6.47 -3.56
CA PHE A 162 -4.67 7.69 -3.84
C PHE A 162 -4.63 8.61 -2.63
N ASP A 163 -3.49 9.27 -2.43
CA ASP A 163 -3.30 10.29 -1.41
C ASP A 163 -3.23 11.64 -2.09
N ALA A 164 -4.02 12.60 -1.62
CA ALA A 164 -4.10 13.93 -2.19
C ALA A 164 -4.05 15.01 -1.11
N VAL A 165 -3.80 16.22 -1.57
CA VAL A 165 -3.85 17.45 -0.77
C VAL A 165 -4.67 18.46 -1.55
N GLY A 166 -5.51 19.22 -0.86
CA GLY A 166 -6.23 20.32 -1.50
C GLY A 166 -7.21 21.06 -0.62
N PRO A 167 -8.00 21.99 -1.21
CA PRO A 167 -8.97 22.81 -0.51
C PRO A 167 -10.04 21.97 0.17
N PHE A 168 -10.32 22.29 1.43
CA PHE A 168 -11.38 21.67 2.22
C PHE A 168 -12.23 22.75 2.90
N LEU A 169 -13.52 22.76 2.58
CA LEU A 169 -14.54 23.62 3.20
C LEU A 169 -15.29 22.81 4.25
N ASP A 170 -15.24 23.26 5.51
CA ASP A 170 -15.85 22.62 6.69
C ASP A 170 -16.65 23.69 7.45
N GLU A 171 -17.98 23.56 7.51
CA GLU A 171 -18.91 24.52 8.13
C GLU A 171 -18.70 25.98 7.67
N GLY A 172 -18.30 26.17 6.41
CA GLY A 172 -18.02 27.48 5.82
C GLY A 172 -16.59 28.02 6.03
N VAL A 173 -15.71 27.25 6.69
CA VAL A 173 -14.29 27.59 6.87
C VAL A 173 -13.43 26.88 5.82
N MET A 174 -12.70 27.65 5.01
CA MET A 174 -11.78 27.09 4.02
C MET A 174 -10.41 26.78 4.65
N SER A 175 -9.91 25.58 4.38
CA SER A 175 -8.63 25.05 4.88
C SER A 175 -7.93 24.21 3.80
N THR A 176 -6.80 23.60 4.15
CA THR A 176 -6.11 22.60 3.31
C THR A 176 -6.09 21.27 4.06
N ALA A 177 -6.57 20.22 3.42
CA ALA A 177 -6.62 18.87 3.97
C ALA A 177 -5.64 17.93 3.27
N HIS A 178 -5.08 16.97 4.01
CA HIS A 178 -4.41 15.78 3.48
C HIS A 178 -5.36 14.59 3.63
N PHE A 179 -5.70 13.96 2.52
CA PHE A 179 -6.70 12.90 2.51
C PHE A 179 -6.26 11.67 1.71
N THR A 180 -6.82 10.53 2.09
CA THR A 180 -6.66 9.26 1.38
C THR A 180 -8.02 8.81 0.88
N VAL A 181 -8.11 8.48 -0.40
CA VAL A 181 -9.28 7.85 -1.02
C VAL A 181 -8.97 6.39 -1.31
N LYS A 182 -9.94 5.51 -1.04
CA LYS A 182 -9.93 4.10 -1.43
C LYS A 182 -11.17 3.82 -2.26
N ALA A 183 -10.97 3.24 -3.44
CA ALA A 183 -12.02 3.01 -4.42
C ALA A 183 -11.92 1.59 -4.96
N CYS A 184 -13.05 0.90 -5.08
CA CYS A 184 -13.16 -0.49 -5.50
C CYS A 184 -14.12 -0.66 -6.66
N ASP A 185 -13.62 -1.17 -7.78
CA ASP A 185 -14.39 -1.63 -8.94
C ASP A 185 -14.83 -3.09 -8.70
N ASN A 186 -16.00 -3.28 -8.09
CA ASN A 186 -16.43 -4.57 -7.55
C ASN A 186 -17.34 -5.35 -8.52
N GLY A 187 -17.69 -4.80 -9.69
CA GLY A 187 -18.68 -5.45 -10.56
C GLY A 187 -18.83 -4.84 -11.95
N VAL A 188 -19.87 -5.27 -12.65
CA VAL A 188 -20.20 -4.74 -13.98
C VAL A 188 -20.92 -3.40 -13.86
N THR A 189 -20.61 -2.49 -14.78
CA THR A 189 -21.02 -1.09 -14.75
C THR A 189 -22.50 -0.89 -14.42
N GLY A 190 -22.78 -0.05 -13.42
CA GLY A 190 -24.13 0.35 -13.03
C GLY A 190 -24.93 -0.65 -12.17
N LEU A 191 -24.33 -1.75 -11.69
CA LEU A 191 -24.97 -2.66 -10.71
C LEU A 191 -24.65 -2.35 -9.24
N GLY A 192 -23.93 -1.25 -8.94
CA GLY A 192 -23.86 -0.67 -7.59
C GLY A 192 -23.20 -1.54 -6.52
N THR A 193 -22.22 -2.36 -6.91
CA THR A 193 -21.39 -3.15 -5.99
C THR A 193 -20.16 -2.40 -5.48
N ASP A 194 -19.84 -1.28 -6.11
CA ASP A 194 -18.61 -0.53 -5.87
C ASP A 194 -18.62 0.09 -4.49
N THR A 195 -17.43 0.18 -3.89
CA THR A 195 -17.26 0.72 -2.54
C THR A 195 -16.25 1.83 -2.56
N PHE A 196 -16.59 2.93 -1.90
CA PHE A 196 -15.78 4.13 -1.79
C PHE A 196 -15.51 4.42 -0.31
N SER A 197 -14.32 4.93 0.00
CA SER A 197 -13.96 5.41 1.32
C SER A 197 -13.03 6.62 1.20
N ILE A 198 -13.22 7.59 2.08
CA ILE A 198 -12.37 8.76 2.23
C ILE A 198 -12.00 9.00 3.70
N ASP A 199 -10.72 9.27 3.94
CA ASP A 199 -10.14 9.62 5.23
C ASP A 199 -9.48 11.01 5.13
N ILE A 200 -9.93 11.97 5.94
CA ILE A 200 -9.23 13.27 6.11
C ILE A 200 -8.42 13.21 7.40
N ARG A 201 -7.13 13.53 7.32
CA ARG A 201 -6.17 13.29 8.41
C ARG A 201 -6.25 14.36 9.51
N GLU A 202 -6.61 15.59 9.16
CA GLU A 202 -6.54 16.76 10.04
C GLU A 202 -7.64 16.77 11.10
N ASN A 203 -8.88 16.46 10.72
CA ASN A 203 -10.04 16.41 11.61
C ASN A 203 -10.47 14.98 11.96
N GLY A 204 -9.84 13.96 11.35
CA GLY A 204 -10.21 12.56 11.53
C GLY A 204 -11.58 12.20 10.93
N PHE A 205 -12.07 13.00 9.99
CA PHE A 205 -13.28 12.69 9.23
C PHE A 205 -13.07 11.42 8.41
N HIS A 206 -14.07 10.55 8.44
CA HIS A 206 -14.11 9.30 7.69
C HIS A 206 -15.52 9.10 7.15
N ALA A 207 -15.61 8.77 5.88
CA ALA A 207 -16.85 8.29 5.28
C ALA A 207 -16.55 7.11 4.35
N ASP A 208 -17.37 6.08 4.42
CA ASP A 208 -17.29 4.90 3.59
C ASP A 208 -18.69 4.37 3.27
N GLY A 209 -18.82 3.64 2.15
CA GLY A 209 -20.08 3.00 1.81
C GLY A 209 -20.12 2.40 0.40
N THR A 210 -21.26 1.78 0.11
CA THR A 210 -21.62 1.32 -1.23
C THR A 210 -22.01 2.50 -2.12
N VAL A 211 -21.52 2.51 -3.35
CA VAL A 211 -21.68 3.59 -4.32
C VAL A 211 -22.96 3.41 -5.12
N VAL A 212 -23.80 4.44 -5.12
CA VAL A 212 -24.83 4.64 -6.15
C VAL A 212 -24.17 5.42 -7.29
N GLY A 213 -23.70 4.70 -8.31
CA GLY A 213 -22.82 5.22 -9.36
C GLY A 213 -21.95 4.11 -9.97
N ASP A 214 -20.76 4.48 -10.43
CA ASP A 214 -19.78 3.57 -11.05
C ASP A 214 -18.35 3.97 -10.65
N ILE A 215 -17.51 2.97 -10.37
CA ILE A 215 -16.05 3.11 -10.23
C ILE A 215 -15.39 2.15 -11.21
N GLN A 216 -14.51 2.68 -12.07
CA GLN A 216 -13.79 1.90 -13.06
C GLN A 216 -12.30 1.95 -12.79
N LYS A 217 -11.68 0.78 -12.70
CA LYS A 217 -10.23 0.62 -12.61
C LYS A 217 -9.66 0.04 -13.91
N ARG A 218 -8.50 0.54 -14.34
CA ARG A 218 -7.84 0.17 -15.60
C ARG A 218 -6.34 -0.07 -15.40
#